data_AF-A0A482YWG8-F1
#
_entry.id   AF-A0A482YWG8-F1
#
_cell.length_a   1.000
_cell.length_b   1.000
_cell.length_c   1.000
_cell.angle_alpha   90.00
_cell.angle_beta   90.00
_cell.angle_gamma   90.00
#
_symmetry.space_group_name_H-M   'P 1'
#
loop_
_entity.id
_entity.type
_entity.pdbx_description
1 polymer ?
#
loop_
_entity_poly.entity_id
_entity_poly.type
_entity_poly.pdbx_seq_one_letter_code
_entity_poly.pdbx_strand_id
1 'polypeptide(L)'
;MDWIPAISTTTLLAGALWLARNLISTRLTNSVRHEYDEKLANLNANLTKKQETLKADLRLKELQLESLKSTALNGISKRQSALFDKQVQAIEILWSQVIDLLPAKGATQNLVIIKFDSSLKLASENPKAREMFEMIGSNVSLTSVDTKETHKIRPFISPVAWAYFIAYSSILSHAIMKTHMLKKGLNYPDMADSTNLRKVMITALPHQKDYIEKVDSGAYYYLLDELESLMLLSFDNTLKGEKEDKAALLQASELIKASEELTNHDKAEQ
;
A
#
# COMPACT_ATOMS: atom_id res chain seq x y z
N MET A 1 25.96 -33.67 116.61
CA MET A 1 26.42 -34.25 115.33
C MET A 1 25.29 -33.99 114.34
N ASP A 2 25.17 -32.76 113.80
CA ASP A 2 23.88 -32.28 113.24
C ASP A 2 23.97 -31.79 111.78
N TRP A 3 25.03 -32.12 111.05
CA TRP A 3 25.26 -31.63 109.68
C TRP A 3 24.89 -32.65 108.58
N ILE A 4 24.61 -33.92 108.95
CA ILE A 4 24.24 -35.01 108.03
C ILE A 4 22.89 -34.79 107.32
N PRO A 5 21.83 -34.22 107.94
CA PRO A 5 20.56 -33.98 107.23
C PRO A 5 20.65 -32.87 106.18
N ALA A 6 21.57 -31.92 106.35
CA ALA A 6 21.75 -30.78 105.45
C ALA A 6 22.44 -31.18 104.14
N ILE A 7 23.40 -32.11 104.19
CA ILE A 7 24.08 -32.61 102.99
C ILE A 7 23.17 -33.53 102.18
N SER A 8 22.39 -34.40 102.83
CA SER A 8 21.47 -35.30 102.12
C SER A 8 20.36 -34.53 101.40
N THR A 9 19.75 -33.53 102.05
CA THR A 9 18.73 -32.68 101.42
C THR A 9 19.28 -31.83 100.29
N THR A 10 20.47 -31.22 100.45
CA THR A 10 21.09 -30.40 99.38
C THR A 10 21.47 -31.24 98.16
N THR A 11 21.96 -32.48 98.36
CA THR A 11 22.33 -33.38 97.26
C THR A 11 21.12 -33.89 96.49
N LEU A 12 20.02 -34.21 97.21
CA LEU A 12 18.75 -34.60 96.60
C LEU A 12 18.11 -33.46 95.80
N LEU A 13 18.17 -32.22 96.33
CA LEU A 13 17.66 -31.03 95.66
C LEU A 13 18.50 -30.66 94.43
N ALA A 14 19.82 -30.81 94.49
CA ALA A 14 20.71 -30.62 93.35
C ALA A 14 20.46 -31.67 92.25
N GLY A 15 20.28 -32.95 92.62
CA GLY A 15 19.90 -34.02 91.69
C GLY A 15 18.54 -33.78 91.04
N ALA A 16 17.54 -33.36 91.84
CA ALA A 16 16.21 -33.02 91.35
C ALA A 16 16.22 -31.78 90.42
N LEU A 17 16.98 -30.74 90.75
CA LEU A 17 17.15 -29.55 89.91
C LEU A 17 17.89 -29.88 88.60
N TRP A 18 18.88 -30.77 88.65
CA TRP A 18 19.60 -31.21 87.45
C TRP A 18 18.68 -32.02 86.52
N LEU A 19 17.90 -32.95 87.05
CA LEU A 19 16.90 -33.70 86.30
C LEU A 19 15.80 -32.78 85.74
N ALA A 20 15.29 -31.84 86.54
CA ALA A 20 14.30 -30.85 86.11
C ALA A 20 14.85 -29.96 84.99
N ARG A 21 16.10 -29.50 85.10
CA ARG A 21 16.78 -28.74 84.03
C ARG A 21 16.85 -29.57 82.75
N ASN A 22 17.19 -30.85 82.84
CA ASN A 22 17.30 -31.71 81.66
C ASN A 22 15.92 -31.96 81.03
N LEU A 23 14.89 -32.21 81.84
CA LEU A 23 13.51 -32.39 81.39
C LEU A 23 12.94 -31.14 80.70
N ILE A 24 13.13 -29.97 81.33
CA ILE A 24 12.67 -28.68 80.79
C ILE A 24 13.43 -28.35 79.51
N SER A 25 14.76 -28.51 79.49
CA SER A 25 15.58 -28.26 78.30
C SER A 25 15.17 -29.17 77.13
N THR A 26 14.92 -30.45 77.39
CA THR A 26 14.54 -31.40 76.34
C THR A 26 13.15 -31.10 75.79
N ARG A 27 12.17 -30.75 76.64
CA ARG A 27 10.83 -30.34 76.17
C ARG A 27 10.87 -29.03 75.40
N LEU A 28 11.59 -28.03 75.88
CA LEU A 28 11.69 -26.74 75.20
C LEU A 28 12.36 -26.90 73.83
N THR A 29 13.45 -27.68 73.76
CA THR A 29 14.16 -27.97 72.50
C THR A 29 13.28 -28.71 71.51
N ASN A 30 12.54 -29.73 71.97
CA ASN A 30 11.62 -30.48 71.10
C ASN A 30 10.43 -29.64 70.64
N SER A 31 9.89 -28.76 71.49
CA SER A 31 8.81 -27.84 71.11
C SER A 31 9.27 -26.85 70.05
N VAL A 32 10.44 -26.22 70.24
CA VAL A 32 11.01 -25.27 69.29
C VAL A 32 11.36 -25.97 67.97
N ARG A 33 11.93 -27.18 68.04
CA ARG A 33 12.24 -27.97 66.85
C ARG A 33 10.98 -28.31 66.05
N HIS A 34 9.91 -28.75 66.72
CA HIS A 34 8.65 -29.04 66.05
C HIS A 34 8.04 -27.80 65.37
N GLU A 35 8.07 -26.64 66.03
CA GLU A 35 7.60 -25.38 65.45
C GLU A 35 8.42 -24.97 64.21
N TYR A 36 9.74 -25.16 64.24
CA TYR A 36 10.60 -24.91 63.08
C TYR A 36 10.37 -25.91 61.95
N ASP A 37 10.23 -27.20 62.27
CA ASP A 37 9.94 -28.24 61.29
C ASP A 37 8.58 -28.00 60.61
N GLU A 38 7.56 -27.60 61.38
CA GLU A 38 6.25 -27.22 60.86
C GLU A 38 6.32 -25.95 59.99
N LYS A 39 7.05 -24.93 60.43
CA LYS A 39 7.28 -23.71 59.62
C LYS A 39 8.01 -24.04 58.32
N LEU A 40 9.05 -24.87 58.35
CA LEU A 40 9.79 -25.29 57.16
C LEU A 40 8.92 -26.10 56.21
N ALA A 41 8.13 -27.04 56.72
CA ALA A 41 7.18 -27.80 55.92
C ALA A 41 6.15 -26.88 55.24
N ASN A 42 5.56 -25.95 55.99
CA ASN A 42 4.61 -24.97 55.47
C ASN A 42 5.25 -24.02 54.45
N LEU A 43 6.49 -23.57 54.68
CA LEU A 43 7.20 -22.67 53.77
C LEU A 43 7.53 -23.38 52.46
N ASN A 44 8.05 -24.61 52.55
CA ASN A 44 8.31 -25.45 51.37
C ASN A 44 7.02 -25.75 50.60
N ALA A 45 5.93 -26.10 51.28
CA ALA A 45 4.64 -26.31 50.62
C ALA A 45 4.13 -25.05 49.92
N ASN A 46 4.23 -23.89 50.57
CA ASN A 46 3.86 -22.60 49.96
C ASN A 46 4.75 -22.22 48.78
N LEU A 47 6.06 -22.48 48.86
CA LEU A 47 6.99 -22.22 47.76
C LEU A 47 6.70 -23.12 46.56
N THR A 48 6.49 -24.42 46.78
CA THR A 48 6.12 -25.37 45.71
C THR A 48 4.80 -24.95 45.07
N LYS A 49 3.79 -24.61 45.88
CA LYS A 49 2.50 -24.12 45.36
C LYS A 49 2.66 -22.85 44.53
N LYS A 50 3.42 -21.86 45.02
CA LYS A 50 3.70 -20.62 44.27
C LYS A 50 4.44 -20.91 42.97
N GLN A 51 5.44 -21.80 43.00
CA GLN A 51 6.20 -22.20 41.83
C GLN A 51 5.30 -22.88 40.78
N GLU A 52 4.40 -23.77 41.18
CA GLU A 52 3.43 -24.41 40.30
C GLU A 52 2.46 -23.40 39.68
N THR A 53 1.93 -22.47 40.50
CA THR A 53 1.04 -21.42 39.98
C THR A 53 1.76 -20.50 38.99
N LEU A 54 3.01 -20.12 39.25
CA LEU A 54 3.80 -19.27 38.35
C LEU A 54 4.12 -20.01 37.05
N LYS A 55 4.47 -21.31 37.11
CA LYS A 55 4.68 -22.12 35.91
C LYS A 55 3.41 -22.26 35.08
N ALA A 56 2.25 -22.42 35.72
CA ALA A 56 0.97 -22.49 35.03
C ALA A 56 0.62 -21.14 34.38
N ASP A 57 0.81 -20.02 35.08
CA ASP A 57 0.58 -18.68 34.53
C ASP A 57 1.50 -18.36 33.35
N LEU A 58 2.79 -18.71 33.45
CA LEU A 58 3.74 -18.54 32.35
C LEU A 58 3.32 -19.33 31.11
N ARG A 59 2.90 -20.59 31.25
CA ARG A 59 2.39 -21.40 30.13
C ARG A 59 1.13 -20.79 29.52
N LEU A 60 0.21 -20.27 30.34
CA LEU A 60 -0.98 -19.59 29.83
C LEU A 60 -0.61 -18.33 29.03
N LYS A 61 0.33 -17.53 29.53
CA LYS A 61 0.81 -16.34 28.83
C LYS A 61 1.57 -16.67 27.54
N GLU A 62 2.36 -17.73 27.52
CA GLU A 62 3.01 -18.24 26.31
C GLU A 62 1.99 -18.62 25.24
N LEU A 63 0.96 -19.41 25.61
CA LEU A 63 -0.13 -19.78 24.70
C LEU A 63 -0.92 -18.57 24.20
N GLN A 64 -1.18 -17.58 25.06
CA GLN A 64 -1.81 -16.32 24.67
C GLN A 64 -0.94 -15.53 23.69
N LEU A 65 0.37 -15.45 23.93
CA LEU A 65 1.30 -14.75 23.06
C LEU A 65 1.42 -15.45 21.70
N GLU A 66 1.49 -16.78 21.68
CA GLU A 66 1.48 -17.56 20.44
C GLU A 66 0.19 -17.38 19.65
N SER A 67 -0.97 -17.45 20.31
CA SER A 67 -2.26 -17.24 19.65
C SER A 67 -2.41 -15.81 19.12
N LEU A 68 -1.94 -14.80 19.86
CA LEU A 68 -1.90 -13.40 19.41
C LEU A 68 -0.97 -13.23 18.21
N LYS A 69 0.24 -13.79 18.27
CA LYS A 69 1.21 -13.73 17.16
C LYS A 69 0.64 -14.42 15.92
N SER A 70 0.07 -15.61 16.06
CA SER A 70 -0.56 -16.34 14.97
C SER A 70 -1.74 -15.57 14.39
N THR A 71 -2.64 -15.04 15.23
CA THR A 71 -3.79 -14.25 14.79
C THR A 71 -3.37 -12.95 14.09
N ALA A 72 -2.38 -12.24 14.64
CA ALA A 72 -1.85 -11.02 14.07
C ALA A 72 -1.17 -11.28 12.72
N LEU A 73 -0.30 -12.31 12.63
CA LEU A 73 0.36 -12.69 11.38
C LEU A 73 -0.66 -13.14 10.32
N ASN A 74 -1.62 -13.97 10.69
CA ASN A 74 -2.71 -14.40 9.80
C ASN A 74 -3.53 -13.19 9.32
N GLY A 75 -3.81 -12.24 10.21
CA GLY A 75 -4.51 -11.00 9.88
C GLY A 75 -3.72 -10.07 8.96
N ILE A 76 -2.39 -10.00 9.10
CA ILE A 76 -1.51 -9.25 8.19
C ILE A 76 -1.45 -9.94 6.82
N SER A 77 -1.21 -11.25 6.79
CA SER A 77 -1.12 -12.03 5.56
C SER A 77 -2.44 -11.97 4.76
N LYS A 78 -3.60 -12.12 5.41
CA LYS A 78 -4.91 -11.97 4.75
C LYS A 78 -5.11 -10.58 4.17
N ARG A 79 -4.71 -9.53 4.89
CA ARG A 79 -4.80 -8.15 4.39
C ARG A 79 -3.88 -7.91 3.20
N GLN A 80 -2.65 -8.42 3.25
CA GLN A 80 -1.71 -8.34 2.14
C GLN A 80 -2.22 -9.09 0.92
N SER A 81 -2.75 -10.29 1.08
CA SER A 81 -3.35 -11.07 -0.01
C SER A 81 -4.55 -10.33 -0.62
N ALA A 82 -5.49 -9.85 0.20
CA ALA A 82 -6.67 -9.14 -0.31
C ALA A 82 -6.30 -7.83 -1.01
N LEU A 83 -5.26 -7.12 -0.52
CA LEU A 83 -4.74 -5.94 -1.19
C LEU A 83 -4.11 -6.32 -2.54
N PHE A 84 -3.27 -7.36 -2.56
CA PHE A 84 -2.63 -7.85 -3.77
C PHE A 84 -3.66 -8.26 -4.83
N ASP A 85 -4.71 -9.00 -4.44
CA ASP A 85 -5.81 -9.37 -5.34
C ASP A 85 -6.49 -8.13 -5.96
N LYS A 86 -6.65 -7.06 -5.17
CA LYS A 86 -7.20 -5.80 -5.66
C LYS A 86 -6.25 -5.05 -6.59
N GLN A 87 -4.95 -5.10 -6.32
CA GLN A 87 -3.94 -4.52 -7.20
C GLN A 87 -3.91 -5.24 -8.55
N VAL A 88 -3.95 -6.57 -8.56
CA VAL A 88 -4.03 -7.38 -9.79
C VAL A 88 -5.29 -7.01 -10.60
N GLN A 89 -6.46 -7.03 -9.97
CA GLN A 89 -7.73 -6.65 -10.62
C GLN A 89 -7.69 -5.23 -11.18
N ALA A 90 -7.10 -4.30 -10.44
CA ALA A 90 -6.95 -2.92 -10.87
C ALA A 90 -6.06 -2.82 -12.12
N ILE A 91 -4.92 -3.52 -12.13
CA ILE A 91 -4.01 -3.56 -13.28
C ILE A 91 -4.72 -4.14 -14.51
N GLU A 92 -5.48 -5.23 -14.35
CA GLU A 92 -6.27 -5.83 -15.44
C GLU A 92 -7.29 -4.85 -16.02
N ILE A 93 -8.04 -4.15 -15.16
CA ILE A 93 -9.03 -3.14 -15.59
C ILE A 93 -8.34 -1.98 -16.31
N LEU A 94 -7.20 -1.50 -15.79
CA LEU A 94 -6.47 -0.39 -16.40
C LEU A 94 -5.89 -0.80 -17.77
N TRP A 95 -5.35 -2.01 -17.89
CA TRP A 95 -4.83 -2.53 -19.14
C TRP A 95 -5.94 -2.81 -20.17
N SER A 96 -7.10 -3.29 -19.72
CA SER A 96 -8.29 -3.41 -20.58
C SER A 96 -8.64 -2.07 -21.21
N GLN A 97 -8.58 -0.98 -20.45
CA GLN A 97 -8.84 0.36 -20.97
C GLN A 97 -7.81 0.77 -22.04
N VAL A 98 -6.55 0.38 -21.88
CA VAL A 98 -5.49 0.65 -22.89
C VAL A 98 -5.80 -0.09 -24.19
N ILE A 99 -6.26 -1.34 -24.09
CA ILE A 99 -6.69 -2.16 -25.24
C ILE A 99 -7.90 -1.52 -25.93
N ASP A 100 -8.90 -1.09 -25.17
CA ASP A 100 -10.12 -0.45 -25.70
C ASP A 100 -9.80 0.86 -26.43
N LEU A 101 -8.69 1.51 -26.08
CA LEU A 101 -8.19 2.72 -26.71
C LEU A 101 -7.31 2.48 -27.97
N LEU A 102 -7.01 1.23 -28.34
CA LEU A 102 -6.22 0.90 -29.54
C LEU A 102 -6.79 1.48 -30.86
N PRO A 103 -8.11 1.51 -31.10
CA PRO A 103 -8.66 2.17 -32.28
C PRO A 103 -8.32 3.67 -32.32
N ALA A 104 -8.29 4.34 -31.17
CA ALA A 104 -7.89 5.74 -31.07
C ALA A 104 -6.39 5.92 -31.34
N LYS A 105 -5.55 4.99 -30.90
CA LYS A 105 -4.12 4.94 -31.28
C LYS A 105 -3.96 4.85 -32.80
N GLY A 106 -4.75 4.02 -33.48
CA GLY A 106 -4.78 3.98 -34.95
C GLY A 106 -5.13 5.33 -35.61
N ALA A 107 -6.06 6.10 -35.04
CA ALA A 107 -6.37 7.43 -35.56
C ALA A 107 -5.29 8.47 -35.32
N THR A 108 -4.55 8.39 -34.21
CA THR A 108 -3.41 9.28 -33.98
C THR A 108 -2.34 9.11 -35.06
N GLN A 109 -2.12 7.88 -35.55
CA GLN A 109 -1.22 7.61 -36.66
C GLN A 109 -1.66 8.33 -37.95
N ASN A 110 -2.97 8.36 -38.23
CA ASN A 110 -3.50 9.08 -39.39
C ASN A 110 -3.25 10.60 -39.28
N LEU A 111 -3.34 11.16 -38.08
CA LEU A 111 -3.09 12.59 -37.84
C LEU A 111 -1.63 13.00 -38.03
N VAL A 112 -0.66 12.08 -37.94
CA VAL A 112 0.74 12.37 -38.27
C VAL A 112 0.89 12.82 -39.73
N ILE A 113 0.10 12.24 -40.63
CA ILE A 113 0.19 12.46 -42.08
C ILE A 113 -0.67 13.67 -42.49
N ILE A 114 -1.75 13.94 -41.76
CA ILE A 114 -2.71 14.98 -42.07
C ILE A 114 -2.20 16.33 -41.52
N LYS A 115 -2.01 17.32 -42.41
CA LYS A 115 -1.74 18.70 -41.99
C LYS A 115 -3.00 19.32 -41.40
N PHE A 116 -3.16 19.21 -40.07
CA PHE A 116 -4.39 19.53 -39.36
C PHE A 116 -5.00 20.88 -39.76
N ASP A 117 -4.24 21.98 -39.72
CA ASP A 117 -4.77 23.32 -40.01
C ASP A 117 -5.32 23.46 -41.43
N SER A 118 -4.57 22.97 -42.42
CA SER A 118 -4.97 22.99 -43.83
C SER A 118 -6.18 22.07 -44.07
N SER A 119 -6.18 20.91 -43.43
CA SER A 119 -7.25 19.92 -43.54
C SER A 119 -8.54 20.37 -42.84
N LEU A 120 -8.43 21.09 -41.73
CA LEU A 120 -9.56 21.65 -41.01
C LEU A 120 -10.23 22.76 -41.81
N LYS A 121 -9.44 23.65 -42.41
CA LYS A 121 -9.96 24.66 -43.34
C LYS A 121 -10.72 24.01 -44.50
N LEU A 122 -10.11 23.01 -45.14
CA LEU A 122 -10.74 22.27 -46.23
C LEU A 122 -12.04 21.56 -45.79
N ALA A 123 -12.06 20.96 -44.61
CA ALA A 123 -13.23 20.30 -44.05
C ALA A 123 -14.37 21.27 -43.71
N SER A 124 -14.04 22.50 -43.27
CA SER A 124 -15.04 23.53 -42.95
C SER A 124 -15.76 24.06 -44.21
N GLU A 125 -15.09 24.05 -45.36
CA GLU A 125 -15.59 24.61 -46.61
C GLU A 125 -16.18 23.52 -47.56
N ASN A 126 -15.73 22.26 -47.46
CA ASN A 126 -16.07 21.21 -48.42
C ASN A 126 -16.74 19.97 -47.78
N PRO A 127 -18.01 19.68 -48.08
CA PRO A 127 -18.70 18.47 -47.62
C PRO A 127 -18.02 17.14 -47.99
N LYS A 128 -17.41 17.05 -49.18
CA LYS A 128 -16.70 15.81 -49.61
C LYS A 128 -15.43 15.55 -48.79
N ALA A 129 -14.78 16.61 -48.31
CA ALA A 129 -13.63 16.47 -47.43
C ALA A 129 -14.06 15.91 -46.06
N ARG A 130 -15.23 16.31 -45.55
CA ARG A 130 -15.81 15.75 -44.32
C ARG A 130 -16.13 14.26 -44.46
N GLU A 131 -16.74 13.85 -45.58
CA GLU A 131 -17.00 12.43 -45.87
C GLU A 131 -15.70 11.62 -45.94
N MET A 132 -14.63 12.17 -46.53
CA MET A 132 -13.31 11.54 -46.54
C MET A 132 -12.75 11.35 -45.12
N PHE A 133 -12.83 12.38 -44.27
CA PHE A 133 -12.39 12.26 -42.87
C PHE A 133 -13.28 11.33 -42.04
N GLU A 134 -14.56 11.22 -42.36
CA GLU A 134 -15.49 10.28 -41.74
C GLU A 134 -15.14 8.83 -42.09
N MET A 135 -14.73 8.56 -43.34
CA MET A 135 -14.20 7.25 -43.73
C MET A 135 -12.87 6.91 -43.06
N ILE A 136 -11.95 7.87 -42.96
CA ILE A 136 -10.61 7.67 -42.34
C ILE A 136 -10.73 7.48 -40.82
N GLY A 137 -11.69 8.15 -40.18
CA GLY A 137 -11.87 8.11 -38.72
C GLY A 137 -13.02 7.20 -38.25
N SER A 138 -13.64 6.39 -39.11
CA SER A 138 -14.89 5.65 -38.82
C SER A 138 -14.82 4.76 -37.57
N ASN A 139 -13.62 4.28 -37.22
CA ASN A 139 -13.38 3.43 -36.05
C ASN A 139 -13.18 4.22 -34.73
N VAL A 140 -13.25 5.55 -34.77
CA VAL A 140 -13.09 6.41 -33.59
C VAL A 140 -14.42 7.05 -33.22
N SER A 141 -15.00 6.56 -32.13
CA SER A 141 -16.17 7.13 -31.49
C SER A 141 -15.78 7.86 -30.20
N LEU A 142 -16.38 9.03 -29.97
CA LEU A 142 -16.29 9.79 -28.71
C LEU A 142 -16.73 8.98 -27.48
N THR A 143 -17.56 7.94 -27.68
CA THR A 143 -18.09 7.09 -26.61
C THR A 143 -17.13 5.99 -26.14
N SER A 144 -15.96 5.85 -26.76
CA SER A 144 -14.97 4.81 -26.41
C SER A 144 -14.20 5.08 -25.11
N VAL A 145 -14.40 6.23 -24.48
CA VAL A 145 -13.65 6.68 -23.30
C VAL A 145 -14.58 6.75 -22.08
N ASP A 146 -15.19 5.63 -21.68
CA ASP A 146 -15.88 5.56 -20.37
C ASP A 146 -14.85 5.34 -19.25
N THR A 147 -14.42 6.42 -18.61
CA THR A 147 -13.40 6.38 -17.54
C THR A 147 -13.96 6.03 -16.16
N LYS A 148 -15.27 5.80 -16.02
CA LYS A 148 -15.91 5.65 -14.70
C LYS A 148 -15.37 4.48 -13.90
N GLU A 149 -15.16 3.32 -14.55
CA GLU A 149 -14.59 2.15 -13.88
C GLU A 149 -13.09 2.35 -13.59
N THR A 150 -12.38 3.04 -14.48
CA THR A 150 -10.95 3.36 -14.34
C THR A 150 -10.67 4.27 -13.14
N HIS A 151 -11.59 5.17 -12.78
CA HIS A 151 -11.42 6.01 -11.59
C HIS A 151 -11.64 5.24 -10.27
N LYS A 152 -12.47 4.19 -10.26
CA LYS A 152 -12.73 3.39 -9.04
C LYS A 152 -11.52 2.56 -8.61
N ILE A 153 -10.69 2.17 -9.56
CA ILE A 153 -9.49 1.36 -9.29
C ILE A 153 -8.29 2.20 -8.85
N ARG A 154 -8.36 3.53 -8.93
CA ARG A 154 -7.27 4.46 -8.60
C ARG A 154 -6.55 4.17 -7.26
N PRO A 155 -7.25 3.82 -6.16
CA PRO A 155 -6.59 3.56 -4.87
C PRO A 155 -5.67 2.33 -4.88
N PHE A 156 -5.85 1.43 -5.85
CA PHE A 156 -5.11 0.16 -5.95
C PHE A 156 -4.04 0.17 -7.03
N ILE A 157 -3.86 1.29 -7.73
CA ILE A 157 -2.85 1.47 -8.78
C ILE A 157 -1.72 2.35 -8.27
N SER A 158 -0.49 1.99 -8.64
CA SER A 158 0.68 2.83 -8.42
C SER A 158 0.45 4.27 -8.93
N PRO A 159 0.90 5.30 -8.21
CA PRO A 159 0.87 6.67 -8.73
C PRO A 159 1.58 6.82 -10.08
N VAL A 160 2.70 6.13 -10.29
CA VAL A 160 3.50 6.18 -11.52
C VAL A 160 2.75 5.54 -12.68
N ALA A 161 2.23 4.32 -12.52
CA ALA A 161 1.42 3.66 -13.54
C ALA A 161 0.22 4.52 -13.96
N TRP A 162 -0.46 5.10 -12.97
CA TRP A 162 -1.59 5.98 -13.22
C TRP A 162 -1.20 7.24 -14.00
N ALA A 163 -0.05 7.83 -13.68
CA ALA A 163 0.41 9.03 -14.33
C ALA A 163 0.77 8.76 -15.81
N TYR A 164 1.42 7.63 -16.11
CA TYR A 164 1.66 7.21 -17.51
C TYR A 164 0.37 6.91 -18.26
N PHE A 165 -0.60 6.23 -17.63
CA PHE A 165 -1.92 6.02 -18.23
C PHE A 165 -2.62 7.33 -18.57
N ILE A 166 -2.56 8.31 -17.67
CA ILE A 166 -3.10 9.64 -17.90
C ILE A 166 -2.44 10.27 -19.13
N ALA A 167 -1.10 10.33 -19.17
CA ALA A 167 -0.37 10.89 -20.30
C ALA A 167 -0.75 10.21 -21.63
N TYR A 168 -0.82 8.89 -21.63
CA TYR A 168 -1.25 8.08 -22.77
C TYR A 168 -2.67 8.47 -23.21
N SER A 169 -3.63 8.48 -22.28
CA SER A 169 -5.02 8.84 -22.56
C SER A 169 -5.17 10.29 -23.05
N SER A 170 -4.35 11.23 -22.58
CA SER A 170 -4.39 12.63 -23.01
C SER A 170 -4.00 12.79 -24.48
N ILE A 171 -2.96 12.08 -24.95
CA ILE A 171 -2.60 12.07 -26.38
C ILE A 171 -3.77 11.56 -27.21
N LEU A 172 -4.36 10.43 -26.79
CA LEU A 172 -5.45 9.80 -27.53
C LEU A 172 -6.70 10.68 -27.55
N SER A 173 -7.10 11.24 -26.41
CA SER A 173 -8.23 12.17 -26.33
C SER A 173 -8.05 13.38 -27.24
N HIS A 174 -6.85 13.96 -27.28
CA HIS A 174 -6.55 15.09 -28.16
C HIS A 174 -6.67 14.70 -29.65
N ALA A 175 -6.21 13.50 -30.01
CA ALA A 175 -6.37 12.99 -31.38
C ALA A 175 -7.82 12.64 -31.75
N ILE A 176 -8.59 12.06 -30.82
CA ILE A 176 -10.03 11.81 -31.00
C ILE A 176 -10.74 13.14 -31.27
N MET A 177 -10.44 14.17 -30.46
CA MET A 177 -10.99 15.50 -30.62
C MET A 177 -10.64 16.11 -31.98
N LYS A 178 -9.35 16.13 -32.37
CA LYS A 178 -8.92 16.62 -33.69
C LYS A 178 -9.61 15.87 -34.85
N THR A 179 -9.72 14.55 -34.72
CA THR A 179 -10.44 13.72 -35.71
C THR A 179 -11.91 14.12 -35.80
N HIS A 180 -12.58 14.35 -34.67
CA HIS A 180 -13.97 14.80 -34.65
C HIS A 180 -14.15 16.20 -35.25
N MET A 181 -13.21 17.12 -35.00
CA MET A 181 -13.22 18.45 -35.61
C MET A 181 -13.12 18.35 -37.14
N LEU A 182 -12.24 17.49 -37.67
CA LEU A 182 -12.11 17.26 -39.11
C LEU A 182 -13.37 16.64 -39.72
N LYS A 183 -13.97 15.64 -39.06
CA LYS A 183 -15.23 15.01 -39.52
C LYS A 183 -16.39 16.01 -39.60
N LYS A 184 -16.48 16.92 -38.64
CA LYS A 184 -17.60 17.87 -38.53
C LYS A 184 -17.31 19.22 -39.20
N GLY A 185 -16.04 19.51 -39.53
CA GLY A 185 -15.60 20.80 -40.06
C GLY A 185 -15.61 21.91 -39.01
N LEU A 186 -15.38 21.58 -37.74
CA LEU A 186 -15.43 22.53 -36.61
C LEU A 186 -14.11 23.29 -36.49
N ASN A 187 -14.07 24.51 -37.03
CA ASN A 187 -12.87 25.33 -37.01
C ASN A 187 -12.73 26.16 -35.71
N TYR A 188 -12.40 25.48 -34.60
CA TYR A 188 -12.12 26.10 -33.31
C TYR A 188 -10.64 25.89 -32.95
N PRO A 189 -9.73 26.79 -33.38
CA PRO A 189 -8.29 26.61 -33.20
C PRO A 189 -7.87 26.57 -31.72
N ASP A 190 -8.56 27.30 -30.85
CA ASP A 190 -8.25 27.33 -29.40
C ASP A 190 -8.48 25.96 -28.75
N MET A 191 -9.55 25.25 -29.14
CA MET A 191 -9.81 23.87 -28.68
C MET A 191 -8.78 22.87 -29.21
N ALA A 192 -8.04 23.19 -30.27
CA ALA A 192 -6.99 22.33 -30.82
C ALA A 192 -5.60 22.65 -30.26
N ASP A 193 -5.48 23.58 -29.31
CA ASP A 193 -4.21 23.92 -28.68
C ASP A 193 -3.60 22.69 -27.97
N SER A 194 -2.30 22.55 -28.14
CA SER A 194 -1.52 21.44 -27.58
C SER A 194 -0.52 21.90 -26.53
N THR A 195 -0.56 23.17 -26.12
CA THR A 195 0.39 23.75 -25.14
C THR A 195 0.33 23.01 -23.80
N ASN A 196 -0.87 22.75 -23.28
CA ASN A 196 -1.03 22.01 -22.03
C ASN A 196 -0.68 20.52 -22.19
N LEU A 197 -1.04 19.90 -23.32
CA LEU A 197 -0.63 18.53 -23.63
C LEU A 197 0.90 18.40 -23.71
N ARG A 198 1.59 19.38 -24.29
CA ARG A 198 3.07 19.43 -24.35
C ARG A 198 3.68 19.42 -22.96
N LYS A 199 3.14 20.19 -22.01
CA LYS A 199 3.60 20.18 -20.61
C LYS A 199 3.47 18.78 -19.99
N VAL A 200 2.31 18.15 -20.16
CA VAL A 200 2.06 16.77 -19.69
C VAL A 200 3.11 15.81 -20.27
N MET A 201 3.41 15.91 -21.57
CA MET A 201 4.40 15.04 -22.22
C MET A 201 5.83 15.27 -21.73
N ILE A 202 6.25 16.53 -21.56
CA ILE A 202 7.59 16.85 -21.03
C ILE A 202 7.75 16.34 -19.60
N THR A 203 6.70 16.43 -18.78
CA THR A 203 6.73 15.91 -17.41
C THR A 203 6.76 14.37 -17.39
N ALA A 204 6.02 13.71 -18.30
CA ALA A 204 5.99 12.25 -18.40
C ALA A 204 7.31 11.67 -18.95
N LEU A 205 7.88 12.32 -19.98
CA LEU A 205 9.05 11.86 -20.72
C LEU A 205 10.10 12.98 -20.81
N PRO A 206 10.76 13.33 -19.70
CA PRO A 206 11.70 14.46 -19.66
C PRO A 206 12.91 14.26 -20.57
N HIS A 207 13.31 13.00 -20.82
CA HIS A 207 14.38 12.66 -21.76
C HIS A 207 13.98 12.87 -23.22
N GLN A 208 12.68 12.92 -23.54
CA GLN A 208 12.17 13.23 -24.88
C GLN A 208 11.86 14.71 -25.08
N LYS A 209 12.22 15.58 -24.12
CA LYS A 209 11.89 17.01 -24.15
C LYS A 209 12.29 17.69 -25.48
N ASP A 210 13.50 17.45 -25.96
CA ASP A 210 14.01 18.04 -27.20
C ASP A 210 13.20 17.62 -28.44
N TYR A 211 12.68 16.40 -28.44
CA TYR A 211 11.80 15.91 -29.49
C TYR A 211 10.42 16.57 -29.38
N ILE A 212 9.83 16.53 -28.17
CA ILE A 212 8.51 17.08 -27.87
C ILE A 212 8.44 18.57 -28.24
N GLU A 213 9.48 19.36 -27.97
CA GLU A 213 9.52 20.80 -28.29
C GLU A 213 9.54 21.09 -29.80
N LYS A 214 10.11 20.20 -30.61
CA LYS A 214 10.30 20.42 -32.06
C LYS A 214 9.13 19.94 -32.90
N VAL A 215 8.36 18.97 -32.41
CA VAL A 215 7.28 18.35 -33.17
C VAL A 215 5.91 18.94 -32.82
N ASP A 216 4.96 18.80 -33.75
CA ASP A 216 3.55 19.04 -33.47
C ASP A 216 2.95 17.86 -32.70
N SER A 217 1.87 18.14 -31.96
CA SER A 217 1.05 17.18 -31.24
C SER A 217 0.61 15.95 -32.04
N GLY A 218 0.46 16.05 -33.37
CA GLY A 218 0.20 14.88 -34.22
C GLY A 218 1.31 13.82 -34.15
N ALA A 219 2.56 14.23 -33.95
CA ALA A 219 3.72 13.34 -33.85
C ALA A 219 3.90 12.70 -32.47
N TYR A 220 3.03 13.01 -31.50
CA TYR A 220 3.04 12.34 -30.19
C TYR A 220 2.60 10.87 -30.27
N TYR A 221 2.07 10.41 -31.41
CA TYR A 221 1.87 8.98 -31.69
C TYR A 221 3.11 8.14 -31.38
N TYR A 222 4.31 8.62 -31.74
CA TYR A 222 5.56 7.91 -31.51
C TYR A 222 5.95 7.76 -30.03
N LEU A 223 5.30 8.50 -29.13
CA LEU A 223 5.54 8.43 -27.69
C LEU A 223 4.63 7.40 -27.00
N LEU A 224 3.56 6.94 -27.67
CA LEU A 224 2.57 6.04 -27.07
C LEU A 224 3.17 4.68 -26.68
N ASP A 225 4.01 4.09 -27.53
CA ASP A 225 4.66 2.81 -27.26
C ASP A 225 5.61 2.89 -26.05
N GLU A 226 6.27 4.04 -25.88
CA GLU A 226 7.15 4.29 -24.74
C GLU A 226 6.34 4.43 -23.44
N LEU A 227 5.22 5.16 -23.46
CA LEU A 227 4.32 5.27 -22.31
C LEU A 227 3.71 3.92 -21.93
N GLU A 228 3.33 3.09 -22.91
CA GLU A 228 2.86 1.72 -22.67
C GLU A 228 3.93 0.87 -21.98
N SER A 229 5.17 0.94 -22.46
CA SER A 229 6.29 0.19 -21.88
C SER A 229 6.59 0.61 -20.44
N LEU A 230 6.59 1.91 -20.15
CA LEU A 230 6.80 2.45 -18.80
C LEU A 230 5.66 2.08 -17.84
N MET A 231 4.42 2.06 -18.33
CA MET A 231 3.27 1.61 -17.56
C MET A 231 3.36 0.12 -17.21
N LEU A 232 3.70 -0.74 -18.19
CA LEU A 232 3.91 -2.18 -17.96
C LEU A 232 5.04 -2.43 -16.95
N LEU A 233 6.13 -1.66 -17.01
CA LEU A 233 7.21 -1.73 -16.03
C LEU A 233 6.70 -1.38 -14.61
N SER A 234 5.87 -0.35 -14.47
CA SER A 234 5.28 0.01 -13.18
C SER A 234 4.31 -1.06 -12.65
N PHE A 235 3.57 -1.75 -13.53
CA PHE A 235 2.76 -2.91 -13.13
C PHE A 235 3.62 -4.05 -12.59
N ASP A 236 4.69 -4.41 -13.28
CA ASP A 236 5.62 -5.45 -12.84
C ASP A 236 6.24 -5.12 -11.48
N ASN A 237 6.68 -3.87 -11.28
CA ASN A 237 7.20 -3.40 -10.00
C ASN A 237 6.15 -3.49 -8.88
N THR A 238 4.90 -3.13 -9.18
CA THR A 238 3.78 -3.24 -8.23
C THR A 238 3.53 -4.70 -7.83
N LEU A 239 3.54 -5.62 -8.79
CA LEU A 239 3.34 -7.05 -8.56
C LEU A 239 4.49 -7.70 -7.79
N LYS A 240 5.72 -7.22 -7.99
CA LYS A 240 6.90 -7.64 -7.21
C LYS A 240 6.96 -7.02 -5.81
N GLY A 241 6.09 -6.05 -5.51
CA GLY A 241 6.10 -5.31 -4.25
C GLY A 241 7.30 -4.36 -4.12
N GLU A 242 7.90 -3.97 -5.23
CA GLU A 242 9.00 -3.01 -5.25
C GLU A 242 8.48 -1.62 -4.90
N LYS A 243 9.23 -0.90 -4.05
CA LYS A 243 8.88 0.47 -3.70
C LYS A 243 9.38 1.42 -4.78
N GLU A 244 8.48 2.26 -5.26
CA GLU A 244 8.84 3.35 -6.15
C GLU A 244 9.75 4.33 -5.43
N ASP A 245 10.73 4.84 -6.16
CA ASP A 245 11.64 5.85 -5.63
C ASP A 245 10.91 7.17 -5.43
N LYS A 246 11.48 8.01 -4.57
CA LYS A 246 10.87 9.32 -4.25
C LYS A 246 10.81 10.22 -5.50
N ALA A 247 11.75 10.05 -6.43
CA ALA A 247 11.81 10.84 -7.66
C ALA A 247 10.65 10.51 -8.60
N ALA A 248 10.38 9.23 -8.88
CA ALA A 248 9.26 8.82 -9.72
C ALA A 248 7.92 9.18 -9.09
N LEU A 249 7.78 9.10 -7.75
CA LEU A 249 6.57 9.55 -7.07
C LEU A 249 6.32 11.05 -7.22
N LEU A 250 7.37 11.87 -7.14
CA LEU A 250 7.26 13.32 -7.38
C LEU A 250 6.89 13.62 -8.82
N GLN A 251 7.57 12.98 -9.78
CA GLN A 251 7.27 13.11 -11.20
C GLN A 251 5.81 12.71 -11.51
N ALA A 252 5.35 11.58 -10.97
CA ALA A 252 3.98 11.12 -11.12
C ALA A 252 2.97 12.14 -10.56
N SER A 253 3.27 12.74 -9.39
CA SER A 253 2.42 13.78 -8.83
C SER A 253 2.39 15.04 -9.70
N GLU A 254 3.51 15.46 -10.26
CA GLU A 254 3.58 16.62 -11.17
C GLU A 254 2.81 16.35 -12.46
N LEU A 255 2.93 15.14 -13.00
CA LEU A 255 2.23 14.70 -14.20
C LEU A 255 0.70 14.69 -14.00
N ILE A 256 0.23 14.16 -12.87
CA ILE A 256 -1.20 14.16 -12.52
C ILE A 256 -1.73 15.60 -12.44
N LYS A 257 -0.99 16.51 -11.77
CA LYS A 257 -1.39 17.92 -11.68
C LYS A 257 -1.46 18.59 -13.06
N ALA A 258 -0.44 18.37 -13.89
CA ALA A 258 -0.41 18.91 -15.25
C ALA A 258 -1.60 18.41 -16.09
N SER A 259 -2.03 17.16 -15.89
CA SER A 259 -3.21 16.63 -16.57
C SER A 259 -4.54 17.13 -16.01
N GLU A 260 -4.63 17.40 -14.71
CA GLU A 260 -5.82 18.01 -14.12
C GLU A 260 -6.01 19.45 -14.65
N GLU A 261 -4.92 20.19 -14.80
CA GLU A 261 -4.91 21.51 -15.45
C GLU A 261 -5.39 21.45 -16.89
N LEU A 262 -4.92 20.46 -17.68
CA LEU A 262 -5.39 20.20 -19.04
C LEU A 262 -6.92 19.99 -19.06
N THR A 263 -7.43 19.12 -18.20
CA THR A 263 -8.87 18.76 -18.17
C THR A 263 -9.76 19.92 -17.71
N ASN A 264 -9.27 20.77 -16.80
CA ASN A 264 -10.02 21.91 -16.29
C ASN A 264 -10.04 23.09 -17.25
N HIS A 265 -8.97 23.27 -18.05
CA HIS A 265 -8.94 24.27 -19.12
C HIS A 265 -10.00 23.95 -20.19
N ASP A 266 -10.09 22.68 -20.61
CA ASP A 266 -11.07 22.21 -21.60
C ASP A 266 -12.53 22.40 -21.16
N LYS A 267 -12.80 22.51 -19.85
CA LYS A 267 -14.14 22.75 -19.29
C LYS A 267 -14.47 24.23 -19.10
N ALA A 268 -13.47 25.09 -18.95
CA ALA A 268 -13.67 26.53 -18.77
C ALA A 268 -14.01 27.26 -20.09
N GLU A 269 -13.71 26.62 -21.23
CA GLU A 269 -13.98 27.14 -22.58
C GLU A 269 -15.26 26.57 -23.24
N GLN A 270 -16.04 25.76 -22.52
CA GLN A 270 -17.39 25.28 -22.91
C GLN A 270 -18.49 26.17 -22.35
#